data_AF-A0A2S8B3Y4-F1
#
_entry.id   AF-A0A2S8B3Y4-F1
#
_cell.length_a   1.000
_cell.length_b   1.000
_cell.length_c   1.000
_cell.angle_alpha   90.00
_cell.angle_beta   90.00
_cell.angle_gamma   90.00
#
_symmetry.space_group_name_H-M   'P 1'
#
loop_
_entity.id
_entity.type
_entity.pdbx_description
1 polymer ?
#
loop_
_entity_poly.entity_id
_entity_poly.type
_entity_poly.pdbx_seq_one_letter_code
_entity_poly.pdbx_strand_id
1 'polypeptide(L)'
;MEGSKHSKPQPRLSLRECAIDLAERSGIVRTKDLEAIGVPRQYPPMMCREGLLVRVGYGVYRAAAKDSRPEESGTSPMTEHDKPSDFYSE
;
A
#
# COMPACT_ATOMS: atom_id res chain seq x y z
N MET A 1 -12.60 -6.76 17.26
CA MET A 1 -11.75 -7.76 16.59
C MET A 1 -11.62 -7.32 15.14
N GLU A 2 -10.48 -6.75 14.77
CA GLU A 2 -9.87 -6.74 13.42
C GLU A 2 -8.70 -5.77 13.43
N GLY A 3 -7.58 -6.17 12.85
CA GLY A 3 -6.57 -5.26 12.31
C GLY A 3 -5.63 -4.53 13.27
N SER A 4 -4.70 -5.26 13.87
CA SER A 4 -3.56 -4.75 14.63
C SER A 4 -2.77 -3.59 13.97
N LYS A 5 -2.62 -2.50 14.75
CA LYS A 5 -1.32 -1.88 15.10
C LYS A 5 -0.45 -1.36 13.94
N HIS A 6 -0.75 -0.16 13.44
CA HIS A 6 0.31 0.72 12.90
C HIS A 6 1.01 1.42 14.06
N SER A 7 1.79 0.65 14.81
CA SER A 7 2.84 1.20 15.64
C SER A 7 4.13 0.58 15.13
N LYS A 8 5.08 1.38 14.63
CA LYS A 8 6.25 1.76 15.44
C LYS A 8 7.34 2.53 14.67
N PRO A 9 8.20 3.25 15.40
CA PRO A 9 9.14 4.25 14.90
C PRO A 9 10.57 3.68 14.68
N GLN A 10 11.40 4.42 13.93
CA GLN A 10 12.87 4.30 13.77
C GLN A 10 13.39 3.08 12.95
N PRO A 11 14.03 3.25 11.77
CA PRO A 11 14.11 2.19 10.77
C PRO A 11 15.32 1.27 10.97
N ARG A 12 15.12 0.17 11.68
CA ARG A 12 15.76 -1.10 11.32
C ARG A 12 14.74 -1.83 10.45
N LEU A 13 14.68 -1.51 9.16
CA LEU A 13 13.73 -2.14 8.23
C LEU A 13 13.80 -3.66 8.41
N SER A 14 12.66 -4.27 8.77
CA SER A 14 12.62 -5.73 8.89
C SER A 14 12.86 -6.32 7.50
N LEU A 15 13.47 -7.51 7.41
CA LEU A 15 13.67 -8.21 6.11
C LEU A 15 12.39 -8.24 5.26
N ARG A 16 11.24 -8.26 5.94
CA ARG A 16 9.91 -8.20 5.31
C ARG A 16 9.62 -6.88 4.61
N GLU A 17 9.92 -5.77 5.27
CA GLU A 17 9.68 -4.44 4.74
C GLU A 17 10.64 -4.13 3.58
N CYS A 18 11.90 -4.58 3.66
CA CYS A 18 12.83 -4.45 2.54
C CYS A 18 12.33 -5.19 1.29
N ALA A 19 11.73 -6.38 1.45
CA ALA A 19 11.15 -7.12 0.34
C ALA A 19 9.98 -6.37 -0.31
N ILE A 20 9.11 -5.76 0.51
CA ILE A 20 7.94 -5.01 0.05
C ILE A 20 8.39 -3.73 -0.66
N ASP A 21 9.27 -2.95 -0.05
CA ASP A 21 9.79 -1.70 -0.62
C ASP A 21 10.50 -1.95 -1.97
N LEU A 22 11.29 -3.02 -2.08
CA LEU A 22 11.90 -3.41 -3.35
C LEU A 22 10.83 -3.76 -4.40
N ALA A 23 9.79 -4.49 -4.01
CA ALA A 23 8.71 -4.88 -4.90
C ALA A 23 7.81 -3.71 -5.30
N GLU A 24 7.65 -2.70 -4.45
CA GLU A 24 6.92 -1.46 -4.76
C GLU A 24 7.72 -0.57 -5.72
N ARG A 25 9.04 -0.42 -5.50
CA ARG A 25 9.92 0.40 -6.35
C ARG A 25 10.19 -0.23 -7.72
N SER A 26 10.44 -1.53 -7.75
CA SER A 26 10.80 -2.26 -8.97
C SER A 26 9.58 -2.86 -9.69
N GLY A 27 8.42 -2.91 -9.02
CA GLY A 27 7.19 -3.55 -9.48
C GLY A 27 7.26 -5.08 -9.45
N ILE A 28 8.17 -5.66 -10.23
CA ILE A 28 8.39 -7.11 -10.33
C ILE A 28 9.77 -7.43 -9.77
N VAL A 29 9.84 -8.36 -8.81
CA VAL A 29 11.07 -8.79 -8.15
C VAL A 29 11.26 -10.30 -8.29
N ARG A 30 12.49 -10.73 -8.54
CA ARG A 30 12.84 -12.16 -8.55
C ARG A 30 13.34 -12.59 -7.18
N THR A 31 13.34 -13.91 -6.94
CA THR A 31 13.97 -14.49 -5.75
C THR A 31 15.44 -14.04 -5.61
N LYS A 32 16.16 -13.91 -6.73
CA LYS A 32 17.55 -13.42 -6.73
C LYS A 32 17.67 -11.97 -6.25
N ASP A 33 16.75 -11.08 -6.62
CA ASP A 33 16.77 -9.68 -6.19
C ASP A 33 16.46 -9.58 -4.70
N LEU A 34 15.54 -10.40 -4.21
CA LEU A 34 15.22 -10.54 -2.79
C LEU A 34 16.42 -11.12 -2.01
N GLU A 35 17.11 -12.13 -2.53
CA GLU A 35 18.32 -12.66 -1.90
C GLU A 35 19.45 -11.62 -1.86
N ALA A 36 19.58 -10.77 -2.89
CA ALA A 36 20.58 -9.70 -2.95
C ALA A 36 20.41 -8.65 -1.84
N ILE A 37 19.18 -8.38 -1.40
CA ILE A 37 18.89 -7.51 -0.26
C ILE A 37 18.93 -8.24 1.10
N GLY A 38 19.27 -9.54 1.10
CA GLY A 38 19.37 -10.36 2.30
C GLY A 38 18.08 -11.08 2.71
N VAL A 39 17.06 -11.14 1.84
CA VAL A 39 15.81 -11.87 2.10
C VAL A 39 15.98 -13.33 1.67
N PRO A 40 15.91 -14.31 2.59
CA PRO A 40 16.11 -15.72 2.26
C PRO A 40 15.01 -16.26 1.34
N ARG A 41 15.32 -17.22 0.47
CA ARG A 41 14.37 -17.88 -0.46
C ARG A 41 13.11 -18.48 0.19
N GLN A 42 13.13 -18.73 1.49
CA GLN A 42 12.00 -19.29 2.25
C GLN A 42 10.96 -18.22 2.66
N TYR A 43 11.34 -16.94 2.64
CA TYR A 43 10.47 -15.83 3.04
C TYR A 43 9.39 -15.45 2.01
N PRO A 44 9.67 -15.38 0.69
CA PRO A 44 8.66 -15.04 -0.32
C PRO A 44 7.38 -15.90 -0.26
N PRO A 45 7.44 -17.25 -0.11
CA PRO A 45 6.23 -18.03 0.04
C PRO A 45 5.47 -17.75 1.35
N MET A 46 6.15 -17.40 2.45
CA MET A 46 5.47 -16.96 3.68
C MET A 46 4.76 -15.62 3.49
N MET A 47 5.41 -14.67 2.82
CA MET A 47 4.82 -13.36 2.47
C MET A 47 3.63 -13.50 1.53
N CYS A 48 3.67 -14.48 0.61
CA CYS A 48 2.53 -14.80 -0.24
C CYS A 48 1.34 -15.32 0.56
N ARG A 49 1.59 -16.14 1.59
CA ARG A 49 0.53 -16.64 2.50
C ARG A 49 -0.08 -15.53 3.35
N GLU A 50 0.71 -14.53 3.72
CA GLU A 50 0.26 -13.35 4.46
C GLU A 50 -0.41 -12.29 3.57
N GLY A 51 -0.34 -12.42 2.24
CA GLY A 51 -0.92 -11.45 1.30
C GLY A 51 -0.07 -10.19 1.10
N LEU A 52 1.22 -10.22 1.45
CA LEU A 52 2.15 -9.09 1.27
C LEU A 52 2.77 -9.07 -0.13
N LEU A 53 3.00 -10.24 -0.70
CA LEU A 53 3.52 -10.42 -2.05
C LEU A 53 2.57 -11.31 -2.85
N VAL A 54 2.54 -11.10 -4.16
CA VAL A 54 1.81 -11.93 -5.11
C VAL A 54 2.82 -12.63 -6.00
N ARG A 55 2.77 -13.96 -6.05
CA ARG A 55 3.59 -14.75 -6.98
C ARG A 55 3.00 -14.60 -8.39
N VAL A 56 3.74 -13.98 -9.28
CA VAL A 56 3.34 -13.74 -10.68
C VAL A 56 3.88 -14.83 -11.61
N GLY A 57 4.95 -15.51 -11.20
CA GLY A 57 5.59 -16.57 -11.99
C GLY A 57 6.54 -17.45 -11.17
N TYR A 58 7.31 -18.30 -11.86
CA TYR A 58 8.30 -19.14 -11.20
C TYR A 58 9.48 -18.29 -10.68
N GLY A 59 9.60 -18.15 -9.35
CA GLY A 59 10.61 -17.31 -8.72
C GLY A 59 10.41 -15.80 -8.95
N VAL A 60 9.20 -15.38 -9.36
CA VAL A 60 8.86 -13.99 -9.67
C VAL A 60 7.68 -13.56 -8.81
N TYR A 61 7.85 -12.42 -8.13
CA TYR A 61 6.91 -11.87 -7.17
C TYR A 61 6.68 -10.38 -7.46
N ARG A 62 5.54 -9.88 -7.00
CA ARG A 62 5.14 -8.47 -7.08
C ARG A 62 4.60 -8.05 -5.72
N ALA A 63 4.70 -6.76 -5.38
CA ALA A 63 4.01 -6.21 -4.22
C ALA A 63 2.51 -6.46 -4.33
N ALA A 64 1.89 -6.98 -3.27
CA ALA A 64 0.44 -6.96 -3.20
C ALA A 64 0.00 -5.51 -3.33
N ALA A 65 -0.97 -5.24 -4.21
CA ALA A 65 -1.52 -3.90 -4.33
C ALA A 65 -2.08 -3.52 -2.96
N LYS A 66 -1.33 -2.69 -2.23
CA LYS A 66 -1.93 -1.97 -1.13
C LYS A 66 -2.97 -1.09 -1.79
N ASP A 67 -4.21 -1.22 -1.36
CA ASP A 67 -5.26 -0.24 -1.62
C ASP A 67 -4.85 1.05 -0.88
N SER A 68 -3.69 1.63 -1.22
CA SER A 68 -3.50 3.06 -1.13
C SER A 68 -4.39 3.61 -2.22
N ARG A 69 -5.71 3.60 -1.99
CA ARG A 69 -6.49 4.74 -2.44
C ARG A 69 -5.71 5.93 -1.93
N PRO A 70 -5.14 6.79 -2.80
CA PRO A 70 -5.06 8.16 -2.37
C PRO A 70 -6.51 8.50 -2.06
N GLU A 71 -6.88 8.53 -0.78
CA GLU A 71 -8.11 9.19 -0.35
C GLU A 71 -7.97 10.58 -0.95
N GLU A 72 -8.72 10.73 -2.04
CA GLU A 72 -8.66 11.85 -2.94
C GLU A 72 -8.88 13.06 -2.06
N SER A 73 -7.82 13.86 -1.92
CA SER A 73 -7.86 15.11 -1.19
C SER A 73 -9.08 15.87 -1.71
N GLY A 74 -10.04 16.07 -0.81
CA GLY A 74 -11.44 16.30 -1.14
C GLY A 74 -11.62 17.22 -2.33
N THR A 75 -12.24 16.67 -3.38
CA THR A 75 -13.15 17.49 -4.16
C THR A 75 -14.34 17.75 -3.25
N SER A 76 -14.25 18.80 -2.44
CA SER A 76 -15.45 19.43 -1.92
C SER A 76 -16.16 20.02 -3.13
N PRO A 77 -17.35 19.52 -3.55
CA PRO A 77 -18.23 20.38 -4.31
C PRO A 77 -18.56 21.53 -3.36
N MET A 78 -18.04 22.73 -3.67
CA MET A 78 -18.57 23.96 -3.12
C MET A 78 -20.00 24.07 -3.66
N THR A 79 -20.95 23.40 -3.00
CA THR A 79 -22.36 23.53 -3.27
C THR A 79 -22.73 24.97 -2.92
N GLU A 80 -22.77 25.80 -3.97
CA GLU A 80 -23.89 26.69 -4.27
C GLU A 80 -24.60 27.22 -3.01
N HIS A 81 -24.01 28.25 -2.39
CA HIS A 81 -24.80 29.26 -1.71
C HIS A 81 -25.15 30.35 -2.74
N ASP A 82 -25.89 29.96 -3.77
CA ASP A 82 -26.77 30.88 -4.48
C ASP A 82 -28.09 30.89 -3.71
N LYS A 83 -28.23 31.85 -2.81
CA LYS A 83 -29.55 32.25 -2.30
C LYS A 83 -29.69 33.75 -2.53
N PRO A 84 -30.43 34.20 -3.57
CA PRO A 84 -31.00 35.53 -3.53
C PRO A 84 -32.05 35.56 -2.42
N SER A 85 -31.68 36.16 -1.29
CA SER A 85 -32.53 36.40 -0.12
C SER A 85 -33.44 37.64 -0.35
N ASP A 86 -34.12 37.69 -1.49
CA ASP A 86 -35.10 38.73 -1.82
C ASP A 86 -36.40 38.05 -2.28
N PHE A 87 -37.01 37.25 -1.39
CA PHE A 87 -38.40 36.85 -1.56
C PHE A 87 -39.03 36.42 -0.23
N TYR A 88 -39.31 37.38 0.65
CA TYR A 88 -40.51 37.35 1.47
C TYR A 88 -40.91 38.80 1.75
N SER A 89 -41.75 39.34 0.88
CA SER A 89 -42.60 40.50 1.17
C SER A 89 -43.96 39.99 1.62
N GLU A 90 -44.43 40.46 2.77
CA GLU A 90 -45.84 40.75 3.04
C GLU A 90 -45.94 41.88 4.08
#